data_AF-A0A222HHU0-F1
#
_entry.id   AF-A0A222HHU0-F1
#
_cell.length_a   1.000
_cell.length_b   1.000
_cell.length_c   1.000
_cell.angle_alpha   90.00
_cell.angle_beta   90.00
_cell.angle_gamma   90.00
#
_symmetry.space_group_name_H-M   'P 1'
#
loop_
_entity.id
_entity.type
_entity.pdbx_description
1 polymer ?
#
loop_
_entity_poly.entity_id
_entity_poly.type
_entity_poly.pdbx_seq_one_letter_code
_entity_poly.pdbx_strand_id
1 'polypeptide(L)' 'MMRERNLYRIVEVSMKRESGRKEIGIMTVRQALELPQVPSLEYSHPELNSRSDGRFLTRDQLEAYARCA' A
#
# COMPACT_ATOMS: atom_id res chain seq x y z
N MET A 1 15.06 8.77 -6.48
CA MET A 1 13.93 9.67 -6.74
C MET A 1 12.69 8.81 -6.97
N MET A 2 11.54 9.14 -6.38
CA MET A 2 10.29 8.41 -6.62
C MET A 2 9.74 8.75 -8.02
N ARG A 3 9.16 7.78 -8.72
CA ARG A 3 8.55 8.01 -10.04
C ARG A 3 7.14 8.56 -9.87
N GLU A 4 6.86 9.73 -10.43
CA GLU A 4 5.55 10.39 -10.27
C GLU A 4 4.38 9.50 -10.68
N ARG A 5 4.52 8.74 -11.79
CA ARG A 5 3.50 7.80 -12.25
C ARG A 5 3.13 6.73 -11.23
N ASN A 6 4.07 6.33 -10.35
CA ASN A 6 3.84 5.32 -9.33
C ASN A 6 3.15 5.93 -8.10
N LEU A 7 3.46 7.19 -7.80
CA LEU A 7 2.88 7.91 -6.66
C LEU A 7 1.37 8.11 -6.80
N TYR A 8 0.85 8.21 -8.03
CA TYR A 8 -0.57 8.38 -8.31
C TYR A 8 -1.33 7.06 -8.51
N ARG A 9 -0.67 5.91 -8.39
CA ARG A 9 -1.36 4.61 -8.42
C ARG A 9 -2.19 4.45 -7.16
N ILE A 10 -3.29 3.72 -7.29
CA ILE A 10 -4.25 3.50 -6.22
C ILE A 10 -3.91 2.21 -5.48
N VAL A 11 -3.97 2.27 -4.15
CA VAL A 11 -3.83 1.13 -3.25
C VAL A 11 -4.97 1.11 -2.25
N GLU A 12 -5.36 -0.10 -1.86
CA GLU A 12 -6.17 -0.34 -0.67
C GLU A 12 -5.22 -0.42 0.53
N VAL A 13 -5.54 0.35 1.57
CA VAL A 13 -4.83 0.34 2.85
C VAL A 13 -5.66 -0.39 3.87
N SER A 14 -5.01 -1.31 4.55
CA SER A 14 -5.65 -2.14 5.56
C SER A 14 -4.73 -2.29 6.78
N MET A 15 -5.32 -2.58 7.93
CA MET A 15 -4.59 -2.77 9.17
C MET A 15 -4.79 -4.20 9.67
N LYS A 16 -3.67 -4.91 9.84
CA LYS A 16 -3.63 -6.24 10.45
C LYS A 16 -3.92 -6.15 11.95
N ARG A 17 -4.81 -7.00 12.43
CA ARG A 17 -5.21 -7.17 13.84
C ARG A 17 -5.16 -8.66 14.18
N GLU A 18 -5.15 -8.99 15.46
CA GLU A 18 -5.20 -10.39 15.92
C GLU A 18 -6.45 -11.13 15.41
N SER A 19 -7.58 -10.42 15.33
CA SER A 19 -8.87 -10.96 14.87
C SER A 19 -9.08 -10.89 13.35
N GLY A 20 -8.06 -10.51 12.57
CA GLY A 20 -8.17 -10.37 11.11
C GLY A 20 -7.71 -9.00 10.61
N ARG A 21 -8.34 -8.50 9.55
CA ARG A 21 -7.92 -7.27 8.87
C ARG A 21 -9.03 -6.24 8.88
N LYS A 22 -8.67 -4.98 9.11
CA LYS A 22 -9.59 -3.84 9.02
C LYS A 22 -9.24 -2.97 7.81
N GLU A 23 -10.20 -2.72 6.93
CA GLU A 23 -10.04 -1.72 5.88
C GLU A 23 -9.87 -0.33 6.49
N ILE A 24 -8.86 0.40 6.02
CA ILE A 24 -8.63 1.80 6.36
C ILE A 24 -9.17 2.68 5.24
N GLY A 25 -8.93 2.32 3.99
CA GLY A 25 -9.48 3.03 2.83
C GLY A 25 -8.66 2.84 1.56
N ILE A 26 -9.09 3.52 0.51
CA ILE A 26 -8.45 3.52 -0.81
C ILE A 26 -7.79 4.88 -1.01
N MET A 27 -6.52 4.90 -1.40
CA MET A 27 -5.77 6.14 -1.59
C MET A 27 -4.62 5.96 -2.58
N THR A 28 -3.98 7.06 -2.97
CA THR A 28 -2.77 6.99 -3.80
C THR A 28 -1.57 6.43 -3.04
N VAL A 29 -0.58 5.87 -3.73
CA VAL A 29 0.70 5.46 -3.14
C VAL A 29 1.34 6.60 -2.36
N ARG A 30 1.27 7.84 -2.86
CA ARG A 30 1.75 9.03 -2.12
C ARG A 30 1.06 9.16 -0.76
N GLN A 31 -0.27 9.20 -0.75
CA GLN A 31 -1.04 9.35 0.49
C GLN A 31 -0.80 8.19 1.46
N ALA A 32 -0.67 6.96 0.94
CA ALA A 32 -0.35 5.79 1.75
C ALA A 32 1.04 5.91 2.42
N LEU A 33 2.03 6.47 1.74
CA LEU A 33 3.36 6.74 2.29
C LEU A 33 3.39 7.95 3.23
N GLU A 34 2.39 8.83 3.18
CA GLU A 34 2.23 9.96 4.12
C GLU A 34 1.53 9.54 5.42
N LEU A 35 0.92 8.35 5.47
CA LEU A 35 0.33 7.83 6.69
C LEU A 35 1.39 7.65 7.80
N PRO A 36 0.98 7.71 9.09
CA PRO A 36 1.87 7.41 10.20
C PRO A 36 2.55 6.04 10.03
N GLN A 37 3.80 5.94 10.50
CA GLN A 37 4.51 4.66 10.48
C GLN A 37 3.89 3.70 11.49
N VAL A 38 3.03 2.82 11.00
CA VAL A 38 2.33 1.81 11.78
C VAL A 38 2.69 0.43 11.19
N PRO A 39 3.40 -0.44 11.93
CA PRO A 39 3.88 -1.72 11.40
C PRO A 39 2.78 -2.68 10.96
N SER A 40 1.55 -2.49 11.46
CA SER A 40 0.40 -3.31 11.10
C SER A 40 -0.32 -2.85 9.82
N LEU A 41 0.12 -1.76 9.18
CA LEU A 41 -0.44 -1.34 7.89
C LEU A 41 0.07 -2.22 6.75
N GLU A 42 -0.87 -2.61 5.90
CA GLU A 42 -0.70 -3.47 4.74
C GLU A 42 -1.36 -2.80 3.54
N TYR A 43 -0.69 -2.88 2.38
CA TYR A 43 -1.10 -2.20 1.16
C TYR A 43 -1.36 -3.21 0.04
N SER A 44 -2.38 -3.01 -0.80
CA SER A 44 -2.52 -3.81 -2.02
C SER A 44 -1.40 -3.51 -3.02
N HIS A 45 -1.15 -4.45 -3.94
CA HIS A 45 -0.15 -4.24 -4.99
C HIS A 45 -0.68 -3.24 -6.04
N PRO A 46 0.02 -2.12 -6.33
CA PRO A 46 -0.51 -1.04 -7.18
C PRO A 46 -0.72 -1.41 -8.66
N GLU A 47 -0.17 -2.55 -9.09
CA GLU A 47 -0.31 -3.11 -10.45
C GLU A 47 -1.31 -4.26 -10.54
N LEU A 48 -1.73 -4.82 -9.41
CA LEU A 48 -2.74 -5.87 -9.39
C LEU A 48 -4.10 -5.20 -9.17
N ASN A 49 -4.99 -5.34 -10.15
CA ASN A 49 -6.31 -4.71 -10.14
C ASN A 49 -7.28 -5.25 -9.06
N SER A 50 -6.84 -6.11 -8.14
CA SER A 50 -7.68 -6.51 -7.01
C SER A 50 -6.89 -7.23 -5.93
N ARG A 51 -7.47 -7.19 -4.73
CA ARG A 51 -7.19 -8.06 -3.57
C ARG A 51 -7.10 -9.57 -3.84
N SER A 52 -7.48 -10.05 -5.01
CA SER A 52 -7.77 -11.45 -5.27
C SER A 52 -6.58 -12.39 -5.08
N ASP A 53 -5.35 -11.88 -5.19
CA ASP A 53 -4.14 -12.70 -4.98
C ASP A 53 -3.66 -12.71 -3.52
N GLY A 54 -4.29 -11.94 -2.62
CA GLY A 54 -3.92 -11.89 -1.20
C GLY A 54 -2.49 -11.38 -0.92
N ARG A 55 -1.82 -10.81 -1.92
CA ARG A 55 -0.46 -10.26 -1.81
C ARG A 55 -0.52 -8.83 -1.31
N PHE A 56 -0.20 -8.65 -0.03
CA PHE A 56 -0.08 -7.34 0.59
C PHE A 56 1.39 -6.95 0.67
N LEU A 57 1.64 -5.67 0.44
CA LEU A 57 2.94 -5.05 0.58
C LEU A 57 3.09 -4.48 1.99
N THR A 58 4.31 -4.55 2.52
CA THR A 58 4.74 -3.72 3.65
C THR A 58 4.99 -2.27 3.16
N ARG A 59 5.17 -1.34 4.10
CA ARG A 59 5.55 0.04 3.76
C ARG A 59 6.86 0.08 2.95
N ASP A 60 7.87 -0.68 3.36
CA ASP A 60 9.17 -0.70 2.67
C ASP A 60 9.04 -1.21 1.23
N GLN A 61 8.18 -2.20 1.00
CA GLN A 61 7.90 -2.71 -0.34
C GLN A 61 7.12 -1.69 -1.18
N LEU A 62 6.19 -0.94 -0.58
CA LEU A 62 5.49 0.15 -1.25
C LEU A 62 6.44 1.31 -1.60
N GLU A 63 7.38 1.63 -0.72
CA GLU A 63 8.44 2.61 -0.99
C GLU A 63 9.37 2.14 -2.11
N ALA A 64 9.76 0.85 -2.10
CA ALA A 64 10.54 0.25 -3.16
C ALA A 64 9.80 0.32 -4.50
N TYR A 65 8.50 0.03 -4.54
CA TYR A 65 7.66 0.22 -5.72
C TYR A 65 7.68 1.68 -6.20
N ALA A 66 7.51 2.65 -5.29
CA ALA A 66 7.54 4.07 -5.64
C ALA A 66 8.90 4.50 -6.23
N ARG A 67 10.01 3.82 -5.86
CA ARG A 67 11.37 4.08 -6.35
C ARG A 67 11.72 3.33 -7.64
N CYS A 68 11.26 2.09 -7.81
CA CYS A 68 11.85 1.10 -8.73
C CYS A 68 10.99 0.64 -9.92
N ALA A 69 9.90 1.32 -10.31
CA ALA A 69 9.31 0.97 -11.62
C ALA A 69 10.21 1.37 -12.79
#